data_AF-A0A7V6HQW6-F1
#
_entry.id   AF-A0A7V6HQW6-F1
#
_cell.length_a   1.000
_cell.length_b   1.000
_cell.length_c   1.000
_cell.angle_alpha   90.00
_cell.angle_beta   90.00
_cell.angle_gamma   90.00
#
_symmetry.space_group_name_H-M   'P 1'
#
loop_
_entity.id
_entity.type
_entity.pdbx_description
1 polymer ?
#
loop_
_entity_poly.entity_id
_entity_poly.type
_entity_poly.pdbx_seq_one_letter_code
_entity_poly.pdbx_strand_id
1 'polypeptide(L)'
;MNNHYPYVNAILRSIENKIFDKSKWQKLAKTDKPLFFKTLAELGYGKSDSASSVEELIDQELLSVKAMIDELTPQKHHTDLFFFQSDAINIKYFFKQKFFGITHFDVYVPLGTISKETLKKAILAGEYSGLEKPLRKLIPTIEKNVQGITNPRVFSTVIDQTIFDYIFDQFNLLTSPALKTYFQTYIDSANLLTFLRSRELKWDQNTCKEMLLTHGGIELSRFLESYSLPLEKLSKLWETEYNGQISRIIKAYNEHQNLDMTHNALDKLMLEEIRRFKYDAFDIGPVIYYYLLKVAEAKNIRMIYAQAGNEQVDMSQMLEY
;
A
#
# COMPACT_ATOMS: atom_id res chain seq x y z
N MET A 1 11.69 22.75 -14.22
CA MET A 1 10.99 22.63 -15.53
C MET A 1 9.50 22.52 -15.23
N ASN A 2 8.63 23.24 -15.93
CA ASN A 2 7.19 22.96 -15.85
C ASN A 2 6.93 21.70 -16.69
N ASN A 3 7.14 20.54 -16.10
CA ASN A 3 6.83 19.27 -16.76
C ASN A 3 5.31 19.21 -17.00
N HIS A 4 4.89 18.40 -17.97
CA HIS A 4 3.49 18.06 -18.22
C HIS A 4 3.37 16.55 -18.32
N TYR A 5 2.21 15.97 -18.00
CA TYR A 5 2.03 14.51 -17.97
C TYR A 5 2.44 13.78 -19.26
N PRO A 6 2.24 14.33 -20.49
CA PRO A 6 2.78 13.70 -21.70
C PRO A 6 4.30 13.48 -21.69
N TYR A 7 5.06 14.43 -21.14
CA TYR A 7 6.52 14.31 -20.99
C TYR A 7 6.89 13.25 -19.96
N VAL A 8 6.22 13.25 -18.80
CA VAL A 8 6.40 12.22 -17.76
C VAL A 8 6.12 10.83 -18.32
N ASN A 9 5.02 10.68 -19.05
CA ASN A 9 4.60 9.41 -19.64
C ASN A 9 5.58 8.92 -20.72
N ALA A 10 6.18 9.83 -21.50
CA ALA A 10 7.24 9.47 -22.43
C ALA A 10 8.49 8.94 -21.71
N ILE A 11 8.87 9.56 -20.59
CA ILE A 11 9.99 9.07 -19.76
C ILE A 11 9.65 7.70 -19.18
N LEU A 12 8.47 7.51 -18.58
CA LEU A 12 8.05 6.23 -18.02
C LEU A 12 8.11 5.10 -19.06
N ARG A 13 7.64 5.36 -20.28
CA ARG A 13 7.76 4.40 -21.40
C ARG A 13 9.21 4.07 -21.74
N SER A 14 10.10 5.05 -21.72
CA SER A 14 11.52 4.82 -22.01
C SER A 14 12.23 3.96 -20.96
N ILE A 15 11.69 3.90 -19.73
CA ILE A 15 12.25 3.13 -18.61
C ILE A 15 11.37 1.93 -18.22
N GLU A 16 10.36 1.59 -19.02
CA GLU A 16 9.47 0.44 -18.77
C GLU A 16 10.26 -0.89 -18.79
N ASN A 17 11.33 -0.95 -19.59
CA ASN A 17 12.29 -2.07 -19.63
C ASN A 17 13.09 -2.27 -18.33
N LYS A 18 13.03 -1.32 -17.38
CA LYS A 18 13.60 -1.49 -16.03
C LYS A 18 12.74 -2.38 -15.15
N ILE A 19 11.47 -2.61 -15.50
CA ILE A 19 10.65 -3.63 -14.88
C ILE A 19 11.17 -5.01 -15.27
N PHE A 20 11.18 -5.93 -14.33
CA PHE A 20 11.69 -7.27 -14.48
C PHE A 20 10.79 -8.08 -15.39
N ASP A 21 11.38 -8.59 -16.47
CA ASP A 21 10.74 -9.54 -17.36
C ASP A 21 10.85 -10.98 -16.82
N LYS A 22 10.19 -11.90 -17.51
CA LYS A 22 10.19 -13.34 -17.18
C LYS A 22 11.60 -13.94 -17.09
N SER A 23 12.54 -13.48 -17.91
CA SER A 23 13.91 -14.02 -17.94
C SER A 23 14.69 -13.62 -16.68
N LYS A 24 14.54 -12.37 -16.23
CA LYS A 24 15.14 -11.87 -14.99
C LYS A 24 14.59 -12.61 -13.77
N TRP A 25 13.28 -12.85 -13.72
CA TRP A 25 12.65 -13.62 -12.66
C TRP A 25 13.15 -15.07 -12.61
N GLN A 26 13.25 -15.73 -13.76
CA GLN A 26 13.80 -17.09 -13.84
C GLN A 26 15.28 -17.15 -13.43
N LYS A 27 16.08 -16.13 -13.72
CA LYS A 27 17.47 -16.04 -13.25
C LYS A 27 17.51 -15.96 -11.72
N LEU A 28 16.73 -15.07 -11.11
CA LEU A 28 16.66 -14.93 -9.65
C LEU A 28 16.18 -16.20 -8.96
N ALA A 29 15.14 -16.85 -9.48
CA ALA A 29 14.58 -18.08 -8.89
C ALA A 29 15.57 -19.26 -8.89
N LYS A 30 16.55 -19.25 -9.79
CA LYS A 30 17.63 -20.26 -9.85
C LYS A 30 18.90 -19.85 -9.11
N THR A 31 18.91 -18.69 -8.48
CA THR A 31 20.09 -18.15 -7.81
C THR A 31 20.12 -18.57 -6.35
N ASP A 32 21.23 -19.18 -5.93
CA ASP A 32 21.46 -19.53 -4.53
C ASP A 32 21.52 -18.28 -3.64
N LYS A 33 21.06 -18.42 -2.40
CA LYS A 33 20.96 -17.31 -1.44
C LYS A 33 22.25 -16.49 -1.27
N PRO A 34 23.46 -17.09 -1.22
CA PRO A 34 24.71 -16.32 -1.11
C PRO A 34 25.03 -15.46 -2.35
N LEU A 35 24.56 -15.86 -3.53
CA LEU A 35 24.77 -15.14 -4.79
C LEU A 35 23.63 -14.17 -5.11
N PHE A 36 22.50 -14.26 -4.40
CA PHE A 36 21.28 -13.53 -4.71
C PHE A 36 21.47 -12.02 -4.77
N PHE A 37 22.14 -11.43 -3.79
CA PHE A 37 22.45 -10.00 -3.77
C PHE A 37 23.23 -9.56 -5.00
N LYS A 38 24.30 -10.29 -5.33
CA LYS A 38 25.16 -9.99 -6.48
C LYS A 38 24.38 -10.12 -7.79
N THR A 39 23.61 -11.19 -7.95
CA THR A 39 22.79 -11.39 -9.15
C THR A 39 21.73 -10.30 -9.30
N LEU A 40 21.08 -9.88 -8.21
CA LEU A 40 20.09 -8.81 -8.23
C LEU A 40 20.71 -7.48 -8.68
N ALA A 41 21.89 -7.15 -8.14
CA ALA A 41 22.67 -5.98 -8.56
C ALA A 41 23.08 -6.05 -10.05
N GLU A 42 23.57 -7.21 -10.54
CA GLU A 42 23.92 -7.42 -11.95
C GLU A 42 22.72 -7.27 -12.90
N LEU A 43 21.51 -7.55 -12.42
CA LEU A 43 20.26 -7.33 -13.17
C LEU A 43 19.85 -5.84 -13.22
N GLY A 44 20.61 -4.95 -12.60
CA GLY A 44 20.42 -3.50 -12.60
C GLY A 44 19.37 -3.01 -11.61
N TYR A 45 19.10 -3.76 -10.53
CA TYR A 45 18.13 -3.39 -9.51
C TYR A 45 18.81 -2.70 -8.32
N GLY A 46 18.34 -1.52 -7.94
CA GLY A 46 18.94 -0.71 -6.88
C GLY A 46 20.33 -0.17 -7.25
N LYS A 47 20.97 0.53 -6.30
CA LYS A 47 22.35 1.03 -6.44
C LYS A 47 23.30 0.20 -5.61
N SER A 48 23.94 -0.79 -6.23
CA SER A 48 24.79 -1.76 -5.54
C SER A 48 25.98 -1.17 -4.78
N ASP A 49 26.50 -0.03 -5.22
CA ASP A 49 27.70 0.59 -4.63
C ASP A 49 27.49 1.05 -3.18
N SER A 50 26.24 1.24 -2.76
CA SER A 50 25.85 1.73 -1.44
C SER A 50 25.01 0.75 -0.63
N ALA A 51 24.79 -0.47 -1.11
CA ALA A 51 23.98 -1.48 -0.44
C ALA A 51 24.83 -2.67 -0.01
N SER A 52 24.50 -3.25 1.15
CA SER A 52 25.15 -4.42 1.73
C SER A 52 24.21 -5.62 1.87
N SER A 53 22.91 -5.43 1.66
CA SER A 53 21.89 -6.46 1.75
C SER A 53 20.82 -6.34 0.66
N VAL A 54 20.07 -7.42 0.45
CA VAL A 54 18.94 -7.45 -0.50
C VAL A 54 17.87 -6.43 -0.11
N GLU A 55 17.61 -6.28 1.19
CA GLU A 55 16.61 -5.31 1.67
C GLU A 55 17.06 -3.87 1.41
N GLU A 56 18.34 -3.56 1.64
CA GLU A 56 18.89 -2.23 1.33
C GLU A 56 18.83 -1.91 -0.17
N LEU A 57 19.03 -2.89 -1.06
CA LEU A 57 18.84 -2.70 -2.50
C LEU A 57 17.38 -2.37 -2.85
N ILE A 58 16.43 -3.08 -2.22
CA ILE A 58 15.00 -2.83 -2.41
C ILE A 58 14.61 -1.43 -1.94
N ASP A 59 15.05 -1.04 -0.75
CA ASP A 59 14.76 0.28 -0.19
C ASP A 59 15.34 1.38 -1.08
N GLN A 60 16.58 1.23 -1.55
CA GLN A 60 17.21 2.18 -2.46
C GLN A 60 16.49 2.28 -3.80
N GLU A 61 16.04 1.16 -4.36
CA GLU A 61 15.28 1.16 -5.61
C GLU A 61 13.98 1.95 -5.44
N LEU A 62 13.18 1.64 -4.41
CA LEU A 62 11.90 2.32 -4.15
C LEU A 62 12.09 3.81 -3.83
N LEU A 63 13.12 4.15 -3.07
CA LEU A 63 13.50 5.54 -2.81
C LEU A 63 13.88 6.28 -4.10
N SER A 64 14.64 5.65 -5.00
CA SER A 64 15.03 6.26 -6.27
C SER A 64 13.82 6.47 -7.19
N VAL A 65 12.88 5.51 -7.20
CA VAL A 65 11.64 5.59 -7.96
C VAL A 65 10.78 6.73 -7.43
N LYS A 66 10.61 6.83 -6.10
CA LYS A 66 9.89 7.95 -5.48
C LYS A 66 10.53 9.29 -5.85
N ALA A 67 11.85 9.43 -5.70
CA ALA A 67 12.55 10.68 -6.01
C ALA A 67 12.39 11.08 -7.48
N MET A 68 12.47 10.10 -8.39
CA MET A 68 12.21 10.30 -9.81
C MET A 68 10.76 10.75 -10.06
N ILE A 69 9.78 10.14 -9.40
CA ILE A 69 8.37 10.55 -9.50
C ILE A 69 8.16 11.97 -8.98
N ASP A 70 8.74 12.31 -7.84
CA ASP A 70 8.67 13.65 -7.25
C ASP A 70 9.28 14.71 -8.19
N GLU A 71 10.37 14.38 -8.88
CA GLU A 71 11.02 15.27 -9.86
C GLU A 71 10.23 15.42 -11.17
N LEU A 72 9.67 14.32 -11.67
CA LEU A 72 9.01 14.32 -12.97
C LEU A 72 7.60 14.90 -12.93
N THR A 73 6.85 14.63 -11.86
CA THR A 73 5.41 14.92 -11.83
C THR A 73 5.09 16.41 -11.82
N PRO A 74 4.13 16.87 -12.65
CA PRO A 74 3.83 18.29 -12.80
C PRO A 74 2.97 18.85 -11.67
N GLN A 75 2.17 18.00 -11.04
CA GLN A 75 1.22 18.37 -9.99
C GLN A 75 1.66 17.76 -8.67
N LYS A 76 2.55 18.49 -7.97
CA LYS A 76 3.13 18.03 -6.70
C LYS A 76 2.07 17.60 -5.68
N HIS A 77 0.94 18.31 -5.62
CA HIS A 77 -0.16 17.96 -4.71
C HIS A 77 -0.70 16.54 -4.92
N HIS A 78 -0.88 16.10 -6.17
CA HIS A 78 -1.34 14.74 -6.47
C HIS A 78 -0.31 13.69 -6.07
N THR A 79 0.97 13.97 -6.33
CA THR A 79 2.09 13.10 -5.97
C THR A 79 2.26 13.00 -4.45
N ASP A 80 2.20 14.13 -3.75
CA ASP A 80 2.28 14.18 -2.29
C ASP A 80 1.12 13.42 -1.66
N LEU A 81 -0.10 13.60 -2.18
CA LEU A 81 -1.28 12.92 -1.69
C LEU A 81 -1.16 11.40 -1.90
N PHE A 82 -0.64 10.95 -3.05
CA PHE A 82 -0.35 9.53 -3.29
C PHE A 82 0.62 8.95 -2.26
N PHE A 83 1.77 9.62 -2.03
CA PHE A 83 2.77 9.16 -1.07
C PHE A 83 2.37 9.36 0.39
N PHE A 84 1.31 10.13 0.66
CA PHE A 84 0.75 10.30 2.00
C PHE A 84 0.28 8.99 2.61
N GLN A 85 0.00 7.96 1.80
CA GLN A 85 -0.25 6.61 2.31
C GLN A 85 0.92 6.04 3.12
N SER A 86 2.17 6.36 2.73
CA SER A 86 3.36 5.98 3.50
C SER A 86 3.48 6.81 4.77
N ASP A 87 3.14 8.10 4.72
CA ASP A 87 3.06 8.94 5.92
C ASP A 87 2.01 8.41 6.90
N ALA A 88 0.89 7.86 6.42
CA ALA A 88 -0.15 7.30 7.28
C ALA A 88 0.37 6.15 8.15
N ILE A 89 1.18 5.27 7.57
CA ILE A 89 1.85 4.18 8.29
C ILE A 89 2.78 4.75 9.37
N ASN A 90 3.58 5.77 9.01
CA ASN A 90 4.54 6.40 9.92
C ASN A 90 3.86 7.20 11.06
N ILE A 91 2.78 7.89 10.75
CA ILE A 91 1.96 8.62 11.74
C ILE A 91 1.40 7.62 12.76
N LYS A 92 0.79 6.52 12.28
CA LYS A 92 0.29 5.45 13.15
C LYS A 92 1.39 4.84 14.00
N TYR A 93 2.58 4.59 13.44
CA TYR A 93 3.76 4.12 14.16
C TYR A 93 4.11 5.02 15.36
N PHE A 94 4.28 6.33 15.13
CA PHE A 94 4.66 7.25 16.20
C PHE A 94 3.56 7.45 17.24
N PHE A 95 2.28 7.42 16.84
CA PHE A 95 1.17 7.48 17.80
C PHE A 95 1.11 6.22 18.67
N LYS A 96 1.30 5.03 18.11
CA LYS A 96 1.38 3.80 18.91
C LYS A 96 2.59 3.81 19.85
N GLN A 97 3.73 4.34 19.40
CA GLN A 97 4.88 4.54 20.27
C GLN A 97 4.53 5.46 21.44
N LYS A 98 3.86 6.59 21.18
CA LYS A 98 3.47 7.57 22.22
C LYS A 98 2.50 6.98 23.25
N PHE A 99 1.46 6.28 22.80
CA PHE A 99 0.36 5.85 23.67
C PHE A 99 0.57 4.47 24.29
N PHE A 100 1.30 3.57 23.63
CA PHE A 100 1.48 2.18 24.08
C PHE A 100 2.95 1.81 24.34
N GLY A 101 3.91 2.71 24.07
CA GLY A 101 5.34 2.39 24.20
C GLY A 101 5.83 1.33 23.21
N ILE A 102 5.06 1.04 22.15
CA ILE A 102 5.40 0.00 21.17
C ILE A 102 6.41 0.56 20.17
N THR A 103 7.61 -0.05 20.13
CA THR A 103 8.69 0.36 19.21
C THR A 103 9.23 -0.78 18.34
N HIS A 104 8.81 -2.03 18.58
CA HIS A 104 9.48 -3.23 18.06
C HIS A 104 8.76 -3.92 16.88
N PHE A 105 7.47 -3.64 16.66
CA PHE A 105 6.65 -4.38 15.69
C PHE A 105 6.35 -3.61 14.41
N ASP A 106 6.46 -2.28 14.45
CA ASP A 106 6.11 -1.41 13.34
C ASP A 106 7.40 -0.74 12.86
N VAL A 107 7.67 -0.82 11.55
CA VAL A 107 8.88 -0.26 10.92
C VAL A 107 8.51 1.04 10.21
N TYR A 108 9.34 2.06 10.42
CA TYR A 108 9.22 3.33 9.70
C TYR A 108 9.44 3.11 8.19
N VAL A 109 8.54 3.62 7.36
CA VAL A 109 8.58 3.54 5.91
C VAL A 109 9.18 4.82 5.33
N PRO A 110 10.40 4.80 4.75
CA PRO A 110 11.07 6.01 4.26
C PRO A 110 10.53 6.53 2.91
N LEU A 111 9.27 6.27 2.59
CA LEU A 111 8.61 6.64 1.33
C LEU A 111 7.53 7.72 1.52
N GLY A 112 7.43 8.28 2.72
CA GLY A 112 6.54 9.39 3.04
C GLY A 112 7.01 10.72 2.45
N THR A 113 6.15 11.73 2.56
CA THR A 113 6.43 13.12 2.23
C THR A 113 6.98 13.90 3.42
N ILE A 114 6.80 13.37 4.64
CA ILE A 114 7.22 14.02 5.88
C ILE A 114 8.48 13.33 6.42
N SER A 115 9.47 14.12 6.84
CA SER A 115 10.68 13.55 7.45
C SER A 115 10.40 12.84 8.78
N LYS A 116 11.21 11.82 9.09
CA LYS A 116 11.12 11.06 10.34
C LYS A 116 11.23 11.97 11.56
N GLU A 117 12.18 12.90 11.53
CA GLU A 117 12.45 13.87 12.59
C GLU A 117 11.25 14.81 12.79
N THR A 118 10.64 15.28 11.70
CA THR A 118 9.45 16.14 11.76
C THR A 118 8.28 15.40 12.39
N LEU A 119 7.97 14.17 11.94
CA LEU A 119 6.88 13.36 12.51
C LEU A 119 7.14 13.05 13.99
N LYS A 120 8.38 12.68 14.33
CA LYS A 120 8.77 12.37 15.70
C LYS A 120 8.58 13.57 16.63
N LYS A 121 9.03 14.77 16.23
CA LYS A 121 8.84 16.00 17.01
C LYS A 121 7.37 16.37 17.15
N ALA A 122 6.63 16.33 16.04
CA ALA A 122 5.22 16.69 16.04
C ALA A 122 4.39 15.77 16.95
N ILE A 123 4.58 14.45 16.85
CA ILE A 123 3.75 13.48 17.55
C ILE A 123 4.24 13.27 18.99
N LEU A 124 5.54 13.01 19.19
CA LEU A 124 6.06 12.66 20.53
C LEU A 124 6.26 13.89 21.43
N ALA A 125 6.71 15.02 20.88
CA ALA A 125 6.99 16.24 21.64
C ALA A 125 5.89 17.30 21.55
N GLY A 126 4.89 17.13 20.68
CA GLY A 126 3.82 18.13 20.47
C GLY A 126 4.30 19.38 19.73
N GLU A 127 5.43 19.31 19.02
CA GLU A 127 6.04 20.45 18.32
C GLU A 127 5.62 20.49 16.84
N TYR A 128 4.55 21.22 16.53
CA TYR A 128 3.98 21.25 15.17
C TYR A 128 4.59 22.29 14.22
N SER A 129 5.58 23.09 14.67
CA SER A 129 6.15 24.19 13.88
C SER A 129 6.79 23.73 12.57
N GLY A 130 7.37 22.51 12.56
CA GLY A 130 7.96 21.89 11.37
C GLY A 130 6.96 21.24 10.40
N LEU A 131 5.67 21.17 10.73
CA LEU A 131 4.64 20.64 9.84
C LEU A 131 4.14 21.70 8.86
N GLU A 132 3.77 21.27 7.66
CA GLU A 132 3.02 22.09 6.71
C GLU A 132 1.62 22.43 7.23
N LYS A 133 1.03 23.53 6.73
CA LYS A 133 -0.23 24.07 7.25
C LYS A 133 -1.37 23.04 7.33
N PRO A 134 -1.64 22.20 6.31
CA PRO A 134 -2.72 21.21 6.41
C PRO A 134 -2.49 20.20 7.54
N LEU A 135 -1.23 19.77 7.72
CA LEU A 135 -0.84 18.76 8.70
C LEU A 135 -0.86 19.27 10.14
N ARG A 136 -0.69 20.58 10.34
CA ARG A 136 -0.82 21.22 11.67
C ARG A 136 -2.21 21.06 12.28
N LYS A 137 -3.24 20.80 11.48
CA LYS A 137 -4.58 20.46 11.97
C LYS A 137 -4.78 18.96 12.11
N LEU A 138 -4.26 18.16 11.16
CA LEU A 138 -4.43 16.72 11.14
C LEU A 138 -3.87 16.04 12.40
N ILE A 139 -2.60 16.29 12.74
CA ILE A 139 -1.94 15.60 13.86
C ILE A 139 -2.65 15.85 15.20
N PRO A 140 -2.98 17.10 15.60
CA PRO A 140 -3.77 17.33 16.81
C PRO A 140 -5.18 16.73 16.77
N THR A 141 -5.80 16.66 15.58
CA THR A 141 -7.12 16.03 15.41
C THR A 141 -7.04 14.53 15.69
N ILE A 142 -6.02 13.86 15.13
CA ILE A 142 -5.76 12.44 15.42
C ILE A 142 -5.54 12.25 16.93
N GLU A 143 -4.65 13.05 17.54
CA GLU A 143 -4.33 12.96 18.96
C GLU A 143 -5.57 13.10 19.85
N LYS A 144 -6.45 14.05 19.53
CA LYS A 144 -7.74 14.23 20.21
C LYS A 144 -8.66 13.02 20.02
N ASN A 145 -8.79 12.51 18.80
CA ASN A 145 -9.72 11.42 18.48
C ASN A 145 -9.31 10.10 19.14
N VAL A 146 -8.01 9.86 19.35
CA VAL A 146 -7.52 8.63 19.99
C VAL A 146 -7.40 8.72 21.50
N GLN A 147 -7.63 9.89 22.09
CA GLN A 147 -7.50 10.10 23.53
C GLN A 147 -8.45 9.18 24.31
N GLY A 148 -7.92 8.44 25.29
CA GLY A 148 -8.69 7.51 26.12
C GLY A 148 -8.98 6.15 25.48
N ILE A 149 -8.60 5.92 24.21
CA ILE A 149 -8.74 4.62 23.57
C ILE A 149 -7.63 3.69 24.08
N THR A 150 -8.02 2.64 24.80
CA THR A 150 -7.09 1.63 25.34
C THR A 150 -6.91 0.43 24.43
N ASN A 151 -7.87 0.16 23.54
CA ASN A 151 -7.81 -0.96 22.61
C ASN A 151 -6.92 -0.59 21.40
N PRO A 152 -5.76 -1.24 21.18
CA PRO A 152 -4.83 -0.88 20.11
C PRO A 152 -5.41 -1.04 18.69
N ARG A 153 -6.42 -1.92 18.52
CA ARG A 153 -7.09 -2.12 17.23
C ARG A 153 -7.98 -0.93 16.90
N VAL A 154 -8.87 -0.56 17.82
CA VAL A 154 -9.75 0.62 17.67
C VAL A 154 -8.90 1.88 17.52
N PHE A 155 -7.82 2.01 18.29
CA PHE A 155 -6.86 3.10 18.18
C PHE A 155 -6.31 3.21 16.75
N SER A 156 -5.88 2.10 16.16
CA SER A 156 -5.35 2.06 14.80
C SER A 156 -6.42 2.46 13.77
N THR A 157 -7.65 1.95 13.89
CA THR A 157 -8.75 2.29 12.99
C THR A 157 -9.12 3.77 13.07
N VAL A 158 -9.15 4.37 14.26
CA VAL A 158 -9.48 5.80 14.41
C VAL A 158 -8.41 6.69 13.76
N ILE A 159 -7.13 6.30 13.85
CA ILE A 159 -6.05 7.00 13.12
C ILE A 159 -6.26 6.87 11.62
N ASP A 160 -6.43 5.64 11.13
CA ASP A 160 -6.59 5.36 9.71
C ASP A 160 -7.81 6.12 9.14
N GLN A 161 -8.95 6.09 9.84
CA GLN A 161 -10.16 6.83 9.47
C GLN A 161 -9.92 8.35 9.42
N THR A 162 -9.29 8.93 10.46
CA THR A 162 -9.01 10.38 10.50
C THR A 162 -8.07 10.81 9.35
N ILE A 163 -7.15 9.93 8.95
CA ILE A 163 -6.25 10.16 7.82
C ILE A 163 -7.00 10.06 6.49
N PHE A 164 -7.87 9.07 6.31
CA PHE A 164 -8.67 8.96 5.08
C PHE A 164 -9.68 10.09 4.94
N ASP A 165 -10.30 10.55 6.03
CA ASP A 165 -11.12 11.77 6.02
C ASP A 165 -10.32 12.96 5.50
N TYR A 166 -9.09 13.15 6.01
CA TYR A 166 -8.21 14.20 5.51
C TYR A 166 -7.84 14.05 4.03
N ILE A 167 -7.52 12.84 3.57
CA ILE A 167 -7.17 12.57 2.16
C ILE A 167 -8.36 12.91 1.26
N PHE A 168 -9.56 12.45 1.60
CA PHE A 168 -10.76 12.68 0.80
C PHE A 168 -11.25 14.14 0.88
N ASP A 169 -10.98 14.85 1.98
CA ASP A 169 -11.20 16.30 2.07
C ASP A 169 -10.30 17.09 1.11
N GLN A 170 -9.15 16.54 0.68
CA GLN A 170 -8.32 17.17 -0.35
C GLN A 170 -8.87 16.97 -1.76
N PHE A 171 -9.76 15.99 -1.97
CA PHE A 171 -10.31 15.72 -3.28
C PHE A 171 -11.29 16.81 -3.73
N ASN A 172 -10.98 17.43 -4.86
CA ASN A 172 -11.83 18.39 -5.57
C ASN A 172 -12.12 17.90 -7.00
N LEU A 173 -12.85 18.70 -7.80
CA LEU A 173 -13.24 18.37 -9.18
C LEU A 173 -12.07 18.08 -10.13
N LEU A 174 -10.86 18.57 -9.84
CA LEU A 174 -9.67 18.36 -10.65
C LEU A 174 -8.82 17.16 -10.19
N THR A 175 -9.27 16.45 -9.15
CA THR A 175 -8.55 15.29 -8.62
C THR A 175 -8.53 14.17 -9.65
N SER A 176 -7.37 13.56 -9.82
CA SER A 176 -7.19 12.38 -10.67
C SER A 176 -8.18 11.24 -10.30
N PRO A 177 -8.93 10.71 -11.27
CA PRO A 177 -9.71 9.48 -11.09
C PRO A 177 -8.85 8.27 -10.68
N ALA A 178 -7.58 8.25 -11.08
CA ALA A 178 -6.63 7.20 -10.71
C ALA A 178 -6.27 7.27 -9.22
N LEU A 179 -6.05 8.47 -8.67
CA LEU A 179 -5.84 8.65 -7.22
C LEU A 179 -7.06 8.21 -6.41
N LYS A 180 -8.25 8.63 -6.84
CA LYS A 180 -9.48 8.25 -6.15
C LYS A 180 -9.66 6.73 -6.16
N THR A 181 -9.45 6.10 -7.31
CA THR A 181 -9.47 4.62 -7.43
C THR A 181 -8.46 3.99 -6.48
N TYR A 182 -7.22 4.48 -6.45
CA TYR A 182 -6.16 3.95 -5.58
C TYR A 182 -6.60 3.94 -4.11
N PHE A 183 -7.09 5.07 -3.59
CA PHE A 183 -7.50 5.14 -2.19
C PHE A 183 -8.76 4.33 -1.88
N GLN A 184 -9.75 4.34 -2.78
CA GLN A 184 -10.96 3.52 -2.62
C GLN A 184 -10.62 2.02 -2.60
N THR A 185 -9.79 1.55 -3.53
CA THR A 185 -9.34 0.16 -3.58
C THR A 185 -8.48 -0.21 -2.38
N TYR A 186 -7.67 0.72 -1.85
CA TYR A 186 -6.91 0.50 -0.62
C TYR A 186 -7.85 0.28 0.58
N ILE A 187 -8.84 1.17 0.75
CA ILE A 187 -9.83 1.11 1.82
C ILE A 187 -10.67 -0.16 1.71
N ASP A 188 -11.17 -0.51 0.52
CA ASP A 188 -11.96 -1.71 0.30
C ASP A 188 -11.16 -2.98 0.61
N SER A 189 -9.87 -3.00 0.26
CA SER A 189 -8.97 -4.11 0.59
C SER A 189 -8.76 -4.23 2.10
N ALA A 190 -8.54 -3.11 2.80
CA ALA A 190 -8.41 -3.08 4.25
C ALA A 190 -9.71 -3.53 4.96
N ASN A 191 -10.87 -3.09 4.44
CA ASN A 191 -12.18 -3.48 4.94
C ASN A 191 -12.47 -4.97 4.70
N LEU A 192 -12.12 -5.52 3.54
CA LEU A 192 -12.29 -6.95 3.27
C LEU A 192 -11.43 -7.80 4.20
N LEU A 193 -10.17 -7.42 4.41
CA LEU A 193 -9.30 -8.11 5.38
C LEU A 193 -9.87 -8.03 6.80
N THR A 194 -10.36 -6.85 7.20
CA THR A 194 -10.98 -6.64 8.50
C THR A 194 -12.22 -7.51 8.67
N PHE A 195 -13.07 -7.57 7.65
CA PHE A 195 -14.28 -8.40 7.62
C PHE A 195 -13.97 -9.91 7.70
N LEU A 196 -13.01 -10.40 6.93
CA LEU A 196 -12.63 -11.82 6.96
C LEU A 196 -12.02 -12.19 8.31
N ARG A 197 -11.09 -11.35 8.81
CA ARG A 197 -10.42 -11.55 10.10
C ARG A 197 -11.39 -11.47 11.27
N SER A 198 -12.35 -10.54 11.26
CA SER A 198 -13.33 -10.43 12.35
C SER A 198 -14.23 -11.65 12.43
N ARG A 199 -14.59 -12.24 11.28
CA ARG A 199 -15.33 -13.51 11.21
C ARG A 199 -14.50 -14.69 11.71
N GLU A 200 -13.24 -14.78 11.30
CA GLU A 200 -12.29 -15.80 11.78
C GLU A 200 -12.14 -15.74 13.30
N LEU A 201 -12.00 -14.53 13.85
CA LEU A 201 -11.88 -14.26 15.30
C LEU A 201 -13.23 -14.24 16.03
N LYS A 202 -14.34 -14.53 15.34
CA LYS A 202 -15.70 -14.59 15.89
C LYS A 202 -16.14 -13.32 16.63
N TRP A 203 -15.73 -12.15 16.13
CA TRP A 203 -16.25 -10.87 16.62
C TRP A 203 -17.74 -10.76 16.27
N ASP A 204 -18.49 -10.05 17.08
CA ASP A 204 -19.86 -9.69 16.72
C ASP A 204 -19.88 -8.64 15.60
N GLN A 205 -21.04 -8.50 14.96
CA GLN A 205 -21.21 -7.59 13.82
C GLN A 205 -20.97 -6.13 14.18
N ASN A 206 -21.28 -5.69 15.41
CA ASN A 206 -21.03 -4.31 15.83
C ASN A 206 -19.54 -4.05 15.99
N THR A 207 -18.81 -4.97 16.62
CA THR A 207 -17.34 -4.89 16.70
C THR A 207 -16.71 -4.86 15.30
N CYS A 208 -17.21 -5.65 14.33
CA CYS A 208 -16.74 -5.52 12.95
C CYS A 208 -17.05 -4.15 12.36
N LYS A 209 -18.29 -3.65 12.54
CA LYS A 209 -18.74 -2.35 12.02
C LYS A 209 -17.86 -1.20 12.49
N GLU A 210 -17.49 -1.19 13.78
CA GLU A 210 -16.62 -0.17 14.37
C GLU A 210 -15.20 -0.15 13.76
N MET A 211 -14.80 -1.26 13.13
CA MET A 211 -13.47 -1.44 12.55
C MET A 211 -13.41 -1.14 11.05
N LEU A 212 -14.56 -0.96 10.39
CA LEU A 212 -14.62 -0.64 8.96
C LEU A 212 -14.39 0.85 8.71
N LEU A 213 -13.61 1.14 7.68
CA LEU A 213 -13.26 2.48 7.22
C LEU A 213 -14.28 2.98 6.18
N THR A 214 -14.62 4.26 6.22
CA THR A 214 -15.46 4.90 5.20
C THR A 214 -14.64 5.34 3.97
N HIS A 215 -15.30 5.90 2.96
CA HIS A 215 -14.71 6.36 1.69
C HIS A 215 -14.20 5.26 0.76
N GLY A 216 -14.52 3.99 1.04
CA GLY A 216 -14.33 2.89 0.10
C GLY A 216 -15.15 3.03 -1.19
N GLY A 217 -14.87 2.18 -2.16
CA GLY A 217 -15.74 1.98 -3.33
C GLY A 217 -16.93 1.08 -3.02
N ILE A 218 -16.82 0.24 -1.99
CA ILE A 218 -17.87 -0.68 -1.55
C ILE A 218 -18.59 -0.12 -0.32
N GLU A 219 -19.91 -0.04 -0.42
CA GLU A 219 -20.78 0.41 0.67
C GLU A 219 -20.63 -0.45 1.93
N LEU A 220 -20.59 0.18 3.11
CA LEU A 220 -20.42 -0.54 4.38
C LEU A 220 -21.56 -1.54 4.65
N SER A 221 -22.78 -1.25 4.16
CA SER A 221 -23.91 -2.17 4.27
C SER A 221 -23.61 -3.53 3.62
N ARG A 222 -22.84 -3.57 2.52
CA ARG A 222 -22.45 -4.82 1.87
C ARG A 222 -21.69 -5.74 2.81
N PHE A 223 -20.74 -5.21 3.59
CA PHE A 223 -19.98 -5.96 4.59
C PHE A 223 -20.90 -6.46 5.72
N LEU A 224 -21.79 -5.59 6.21
CA LEU A 224 -22.68 -5.94 7.32
C LEU A 224 -23.73 -6.98 6.93
N GLU A 225 -24.39 -6.83 5.78
CA GLU A 225 -25.33 -7.82 5.22
C GLU A 225 -24.66 -9.18 5.00
N SER A 226 -23.37 -9.16 4.63
CA SER A 226 -22.57 -10.36 4.45
C SER A 226 -22.17 -11.05 5.76
N TYR A 227 -22.16 -10.33 6.89
CA TYR A 227 -21.52 -10.78 8.12
C TYR A 227 -22.08 -12.10 8.66
N SER A 228 -23.41 -12.21 8.67
CA SER A 228 -24.11 -13.38 9.21
C SER A 228 -24.30 -14.50 8.18
N LEU A 229 -23.89 -14.30 6.93
CA LEU A 229 -24.03 -15.31 5.89
C LEU A 229 -22.97 -16.40 6.05
N PRO A 230 -23.32 -17.69 5.80
CA PRO A 230 -22.33 -18.75 5.65
C PRO A 230 -21.30 -18.41 4.58
N LEU A 231 -20.04 -18.82 4.79
CA LEU A 231 -18.91 -18.52 3.90
C LEU A 231 -19.21 -18.92 2.44
N GLU A 232 -19.91 -20.03 2.24
CA GLU A 232 -20.27 -20.59 0.93
C GLU A 232 -21.23 -19.70 0.14
N LYS A 233 -22.01 -18.86 0.84
CA LYS A 233 -22.96 -17.91 0.23
C LYS A 233 -22.34 -16.53 0.01
N LEU A 234 -21.18 -16.26 0.59
CA LEU A 234 -20.52 -14.95 0.47
C LEU A 234 -20.10 -14.67 -0.94
N SER A 235 -19.34 -15.56 -1.58
CA SER A 235 -18.77 -15.31 -2.91
C SER A 235 -19.84 -14.85 -3.91
N LYS A 236 -21.05 -15.43 -3.85
CA LYS A 236 -22.18 -15.05 -4.71
C LYS A 236 -22.66 -13.60 -4.51
N LEU A 237 -22.68 -13.11 -3.27
CA LEU A 237 -23.13 -11.75 -2.97
C LEU A 237 -22.15 -10.67 -3.47
N TRP A 238 -20.89 -11.06 -3.70
CA TRP A 238 -19.80 -10.17 -4.12
C TRP A 238 -19.40 -10.37 -5.60
N GLU A 239 -20.24 -11.03 -6.41
CA GLU A 239 -19.97 -11.32 -7.83
C GLU A 239 -19.84 -10.05 -8.69
N THR A 240 -20.52 -8.96 -8.31
CA THR A 240 -20.49 -7.69 -9.05
C THR A 240 -19.32 -6.79 -8.63
N GLU A 241 -18.81 -6.96 -7.42
CA GLU A 241 -17.78 -6.09 -6.87
C GLU A 241 -16.44 -6.35 -7.57
N TYR A 242 -15.83 -5.29 -8.09
CA TYR A 242 -14.56 -5.36 -8.83
C TYR A 242 -14.54 -6.42 -9.94
N ASN A 243 -15.60 -6.49 -10.76
CA ASN A 243 -15.75 -7.48 -11.83
C ASN A 243 -15.59 -8.94 -11.35
N GLY A 244 -16.09 -9.22 -10.14
CA GLY A 244 -16.05 -10.52 -9.50
C GLY A 244 -14.71 -10.91 -8.88
N GLN A 245 -13.73 -9.99 -8.83
CA GLN A 245 -12.45 -10.28 -8.17
C GLN A 245 -12.63 -10.53 -6.67
N ILE A 246 -13.45 -9.74 -5.97
CA ILE A 246 -13.69 -9.94 -4.53
C ILE A 246 -14.32 -11.32 -4.27
N SER A 247 -15.28 -11.73 -5.11
CA SER A 247 -15.86 -13.07 -5.06
C SER A 247 -14.80 -14.19 -5.14
N ARG A 248 -13.83 -14.07 -6.07
CA ARG A 248 -12.73 -15.04 -6.21
C ARG A 248 -11.81 -15.03 -4.99
N ILE A 249 -11.50 -13.86 -4.45
CA ILE A 249 -10.67 -13.71 -3.24
C ILE A 249 -11.34 -14.40 -2.04
N ILE A 250 -12.64 -14.14 -1.82
CA ILE A 250 -13.40 -14.78 -0.75
C ILE A 250 -13.45 -16.30 -0.94
N LYS A 251 -13.64 -16.78 -2.19
CA LYS A 251 -13.64 -18.22 -2.48
C LYS A 251 -12.30 -18.87 -2.13
N ALA A 252 -11.19 -18.27 -2.56
CA ALA A 252 -9.85 -18.77 -2.23
C ALA A 252 -9.58 -18.75 -0.72
N TYR A 253 -10.02 -17.69 -0.03
CA TYR A 253 -9.95 -17.63 1.43
C TYR A 253 -10.76 -18.75 2.08
N ASN A 254 -11.97 -19.04 1.59
CA ASN A 254 -12.79 -20.12 2.14
C ASN A 254 -12.12 -21.49 2.02
N GLU A 255 -11.46 -21.75 0.89
CA GLU A 255 -10.79 -23.01 0.59
C GLU A 255 -9.51 -23.21 1.43
N HIS A 256 -8.75 -22.15 1.69
CA HIS A 256 -7.42 -22.24 2.29
C HIS A 256 -7.31 -21.67 3.71
N GLN A 257 -8.28 -20.86 4.15
CA GLN A 257 -8.26 -20.08 5.41
C GLN A 257 -6.92 -19.35 5.63
N ASN A 258 -6.39 -18.76 4.55
CA ASN A 258 -5.06 -18.15 4.54
C ASN A 258 -5.15 -16.65 4.23
N LEU A 259 -4.89 -15.82 5.24
CA LEU A 259 -4.89 -14.36 5.11
C LEU A 259 -3.73 -13.84 4.26
N ASP A 260 -2.57 -14.49 4.24
CA ASP A 260 -1.42 -14.06 3.43
C ASP A 260 -1.70 -14.21 1.94
N MET A 261 -2.35 -15.30 1.54
CA MET A 261 -2.86 -15.47 0.17
C MET A 261 -3.89 -14.38 -0.18
N THR A 262 -4.74 -14.01 0.77
CA THR A 262 -5.73 -12.93 0.62
C THR A 262 -5.04 -11.58 0.40
N HIS A 263 -4.01 -11.26 1.19
CA HIS A 263 -3.19 -10.06 1.01
C HIS A 263 -2.58 -10.00 -0.39
N ASN A 264 -2.02 -11.12 -0.88
CA ASN A 264 -1.43 -11.16 -2.22
C ASN A 264 -2.47 -10.96 -3.33
N ALA A 265 -3.66 -11.54 -3.19
CA ALA A 265 -4.73 -11.35 -4.15
C ALA A 265 -5.26 -9.90 -4.16
N LEU A 266 -5.22 -9.20 -3.02
CA LEU A 266 -5.59 -7.79 -2.92
C LEU A 266 -4.54 -6.85 -3.51
N ASP A 267 -3.26 -7.18 -3.38
CA ASP A 267 -2.21 -6.44 -4.09
C ASP A 267 -2.36 -6.59 -5.62
N LYS A 268 -2.76 -7.78 -6.09
CA LYS A 268 -3.10 -8.00 -7.50
C LYS A 268 -4.34 -7.21 -7.93
N LEU A 269 -5.39 -7.17 -7.10
CA LEU A 269 -6.57 -6.33 -7.33
C LEU A 269 -6.17 -4.86 -7.52
N MET A 270 -5.33 -4.33 -6.63
CA MET A 270 -4.84 -2.95 -6.74
C MET A 270 -4.12 -2.70 -8.07
N LEU A 271 -3.23 -3.61 -8.49
CA LEU A 271 -2.55 -3.50 -9.78
C LEU A 271 -3.54 -3.50 -10.95
N GLU A 272 -4.53 -4.40 -10.95
CA GLU A 272 -5.54 -4.50 -12.01
C GLU A 272 -6.42 -3.24 -12.09
N GLU A 273 -6.84 -2.70 -10.95
CA GLU A 273 -7.69 -1.51 -10.87
C GLU A 273 -6.97 -0.23 -11.28
N ILE A 274 -5.66 -0.15 -11.04
CA ILE A 274 -4.85 0.98 -11.52
C ILE A 274 -4.40 0.80 -12.98
N ARG A 275 -4.24 -0.44 -13.45
CA ARG A 275 -3.82 -0.75 -14.82
C ARG A 275 -4.68 -0.08 -15.89
N ARG A 276 -5.98 0.12 -15.66
CA ARG A 276 -6.87 0.81 -16.61
C ARG A 276 -6.46 2.26 -16.90
N PHE A 277 -5.70 2.89 -16.01
CA PHE A 277 -5.18 4.24 -16.17
C PHE A 277 -3.77 4.29 -16.78
N LYS A 278 -3.15 3.13 -17.12
CA LYS A 278 -1.76 3.07 -17.59
C LYS A 278 -1.47 3.86 -18.88
N TYR A 279 -2.50 4.22 -19.64
CA TYR A 279 -2.37 4.99 -20.89
C TYR A 279 -3.03 6.38 -20.80
N ASP A 280 -3.39 6.83 -19.59
CA ASP A 280 -3.91 8.19 -19.40
C ASP A 280 -2.79 9.22 -19.60
N ALA A 281 -2.75 9.79 -20.81
CA ALA A 281 -1.65 10.64 -21.26
C ALA A 281 -1.54 11.96 -20.47
N PHE A 282 -2.61 12.37 -19.78
CA PHE A 282 -2.75 13.70 -19.18
C PHE A 282 -2.95 13.67 -17.66
N ASP A 283 -2.75 12.53 -17.02
CA ASP A 283 -2.98 12.36 -15.59
C ASP A 283 -1.87 11.52 -14.91
N ILE A 284 -1.90 11.43 -13.58
CA ILE A 284 -0.95 10.70 -12.74
C ILE A 284 -1.13 9.17 -12.78
N GLY A 285 -2.17 8.67 -13.45
CA GLY A 285 -2.46 7.23 -13.54
C GLY A 285 -1.28 6.33 -13.95
N PRO A 286 -0.54 6.64 -15.04
CA PRO A 286 0.63 5.86 -15.43
C PRO A 286 1.76 5.89 -14.41
N VAL A 287 1.89 7.00 -13.67
CA VAL A 287 2.89 7.17 -12.60
C VAL A 287 2.56 6.26 -11.42
N ILE A 288 1.30 6.27 -10.96
CA ILE A 288 0.82 5.38 -9.89
C ILE A 288 1.03 3.93 -10.31
N TYR A 289 0.64 3.57 -11.53
CA TYR A 289 0.79 2.20 -12.04
C TYR A 289 2.25 1.76 -12.04
N TYR A 290 3.16 2.57 -12.60
CA TYR A 290 4.59 2.26 -12.62
C TYR A 290 5.15 2.06 -11.21
N TYR A 291 4.80 2.94 -10.26
CA TYR A 291 5.23 2.78 -8.87
C TYR A 291 4.73 1.46 -8.27
N LEU A 292 3.46 1.10 -8.49
CA LEU A 292 2.92 -0.16 -7.98
C LEU A 292 3.59 -1.39 -8.60
N LEU A 293 4.02 -1.33 -9.87
CA LEU A 293 4.86 -2.37 -10.47
C LEU A 293 6.19 -2.51 -9.72
N LYS A 294 6.86 -1.40 -9.38
CA LYS A 294 8.12 -1.42 -8.60
C LYS A 294 7.91 -1.99 -7.19
N VAL A 295 6.80 -1.68 -6.54
CA VAL A 295 6.42 -2.27 -5.25
C VAL A 295 6.14 -3.77 -5.38
N ALA A 296 5.48 -4.20 -6.45
CA ALA A 296 5.24 -5.61 -6.74
C ALA A 296 6.54 -6.37 -7.01
N GLU A 297 7.48 -5.78 -7.76
CA GLU A 297 8.83 -6.32 -7.94
C GLU A 297 9.54 -6.51 -6.60
N ALA A 298 9.54 -5.49 -5.75
CA ALA A 298 10.14 -5.56 -4.43
C ALA A 298 9.55 -6.71 -3.59
N LYS A 299 8.22 -6.89 -3.64
CA LYS A 299 7.54 -8.00 -2.96
C LYS A 299 7.95 -9.37 -3.53
N ASN A 300 7.96 -9.50 -4.85
CA ASN A 300 8.37 -10.72 -5.54
C ASN A 300 9.85 -11.07 -5.24
N ILE A 301 10.74 -10.08 -5.19
CA ILE A 301 12.16 -10.28 -4.83
C ILE A 301 12.27 -10.81 -3.40
N ARG A 302 11.58 -10.21 -2.42
CA ARG A 302 11.57 -10.69 -1.03
C ARG A 302 11.06 -12.13 -0.94
N MET A 303 9.99 -12.44 -1.66
CA MET A 303 9.42 -13.79 -1.72
C MET A 303 10.42 -14.81 -2.27
N ILE A 304 11.07 -14.52 -3.40
CA ILE A 304 12.08 -15.41 -3.99
C ILE A 304 13.29 -15.53 -3.06
N TYR A 305 13.77 -14.43 -2.48
CA TYR A 305 14.91 -14.44 -1.56
C TYR A 305 14.65 -15.27 -0.29
N ALA A 306 13.42 -15.23 0.23
CA ALA A 306 13.00 -16.05 1.37
C ALA A 306 13.08 -17.56 1.04
N GLN A 307 12.75 -17.93 -0.20
CA GLN A 307 12.79 -19.31 -0.70
C GLN A 307 14.15 -19.72 -1.29
N ALA A 308 15.08 -18.77 -1.49
CA ALA A 308 16.37 -19.04 -2.12
C ALA A 308 17.16 -20.08 -1.32
N GLY A 309 17.56 -21.17 -1.99
CA GLY A 309 18.19 -22.34 -1.37
C GLY A 309 17.27 -23.55 -1.16
N ASN A 310 15.96 -23.42 -1.43
CA ASN A 310 15.05 -24.57 -1.53
C ASN A 310 15.28 -25.32 -2.86
N GLU A 311 14.94 -26.62 -2.91
CA GLU A 311 15.05 -27.44 -4.15
C GLU A 311 14.27 -26.84 -5.33
N GLN A 312 13.14 -26.17 -5.04
CA GLN A 312 12.35 -25.45 -6.03
C GLN A 312 11.72 -24.20 -5.40
N VAL A 313 11.88 -23.05 -6.05
CA VAL A 313 11.17 -21.82 -5.72
C VAL A 313 9.77 -21.87 -6.34
N ASP A 314 8.74 -21.73 -5.51
CA ASP A 314 7.37 -21.57 -5.96
C ASP A 314 7.14 -20.11 -6.39
N MET A 315 7.00 -19.92 -7.70
CA MET A 315 6.70 -18.62 -8.32
C MET A 315 5.19 -18.40 -8.53
N SER A 316 4.33 -19.37 -8.22
CA SER A 316 2.87 -19.25 -8.42
C SER A 316 2.24 -18.14 -7.58
N GLN A 317 2.90 -17.74 -6.49
CA GLN A 317 2.48 -16.67 -5.59
C GLN A 317 3.01 -15.30 -6.00
N MET A 318 3.74 -15.17 -7.10
CA MET A 318 4.20 -13.87 -7.59
C MET A 318 3.03 -12.98 -8.00
N LEU A 319 3.18 -11.68 -7.78
CA LEU A 319 2.35 -10.68 -8.41
C LEU A 319 2.74 -10.60 -9.90
N GLU A 320 1.88 -11.14 -10.75
CA GLU A 320 1.99 -11.03 -12.21
C GLU A 320 1.36 -9.71 -12.69
N TYR A 321 1.99 -9.05 -13.66
CA TYR A 321 1.58 -7.74 -14.18
C TYR A 321 1.77 -7.59 -15.69
#